data_AF-A0A7J9GPE6-F1
#
_entry.id   AF-A0A7J9GPE6-F1
#
_cell.length_a   1.000
_cell.length_b   1.000
_cell.length_c   1.000
_cell.angle_alpha   90.00
_cell.angle_beta   90.00
_cell.angle_gamma   90.00
#
_symmetry.space_group_name_H-M   'P 1'
#
loop_
_entity.id
_entity.type
_entity.pdbx_description
1 polymer ?
#
loop_
_entity_poly.entity_id
_entity_poly.type
_entity_poly.pdbx_seq_one_letter_code
_entity_poly.pdbx_strand_id
1 'polypeptide(L)'
;MEFFKGRSASGPNTDALADALAIAQHHDAVSGTERQHVAADYALRLSIGYKEAEKVVASSLAFLADSRSSSEQKNSFTSFQQVIIIYNSLGWKREETIRIPVSSERVVVKDSEGKEIESQLIPLSNSTLRIRSQYIKAYLGKKPREIAKYWVAFSVSVPPLGFSTYIVATTKETEGCSPTISTMNTYEASENNTIEVGQGSLKLLYSADEGKLTRYVNTRNSVTAFAEQSYGYYSGNYGTDKDPQ
;
A
#
# COMPACT_ATOMS: atom_id res chain seq x y z
N MET A 1 -19.81 6.96 1.79
CA MET A 1 -19.17 8.15 2.39
C MET A 1 -20.02 9.40 2.19
N GLU A 2 -20.48 9.72 0.98
CA GLU A 2 -21.45 10.82 0.77
C GLU A 2 -22.69 10.72 1.67
N PHE A 3 -23.18 9.51 1.92
CA PHE A 3 -24.27 9.25 2.86
C PHE A 3 -24.03 9.86 4.26
N PHE A 4 -22.80 9.81 4.78
CA PHE A 4 -22.50 10.28 6.14
C PHE A 4 -22.48 11.80 6.26
N LYS A 5 -22.19 12.52 5.18
CA LYS A 5 -22.17 13.99 5.15
C LYS A 5 -23.42 14.61 4.50
N GLY A 6 -24.18 13.80 3.77
CA GLY A 6 -25.26 14.25 2.89
C GLY A 6 -24.74 14.63 1.50
N ARG A 7 -25.47 14.24 0.44
CA ARG A 7 -25.13 14.62 -0.94
C ARG A 7 -25.39 16.12 -1.10
N SER A 8 -24.37 16.87 -1.51
CA SER A 8 -24.49 18.29 -1.83
C SER A 8 -24.54 18.48 -3.34
N ALA A 9 -25.48 19.28 -3.83
CA ALA A 9 -25.55 19.68 -5.24
C ALA A 9 -24.46 20.72 -5.60
N SER A 10 -23.82 21.35 -4.60
CA SER A 10 -22.90 22.48 -4.77
C SER A 10 -21.55 22.25 -4.09
N GLY A 11 -20.99 21.04 -4.21
CA GLY A 11 -19.67 20.67 -3.65
C GLY A 11 -19.07 19.44 -4.33
N PRO A 12 -17.90 18.95 -3.88
CA PRO A 12 -17.31 17.72 -4.40
C PRO A 12 -18.29 16.56 -4.30
N ASN A 13 -18.41 15.78 -5.37
CA ASN A 13 -19.25 14.60 -5.45
C ASN A 13 -18.51 13.48 -6.20
N THR A 14 -19.15 12.32 -6.29
CA THR A 14 -18.59 11.13 -6.94
C THR A 14 -19.07 10.94 -8.39
N ASP A 15 -19.87 11.85 -8.94
CA ASP A 15 -20.49 11.71 -10.27
C ASP A 15 -19.41 11.58 -11.37
N ALA A 16 -18.39 12.44 -11.34
CA ALA A 16 -17.28 12.38 -12.31
C ALA A 16 -16.52 11.04 -12.26
N LEU A 17 -16.38 10.44 -11.08
CA LEU A 17 -15.76 9.12 -10.95
C LEU A 17 -16.71 8.01 -11.40
N ALA A 18 -18.00 8.12 -11.10
CA ALA A 18 -19.01 7.17 -11.54
C ALA A 18 -19.08 7.10 -13.08
N ASP A 19 -19.11 8.26 -13.74
CA ASP A 19 -19.09 8.37 -15.20
C ASP A 19 -17.79 7.79 -15.79
N ALA A 20 -16.64 8.14 -15.22
CA ALA A 20 -15.35 7.64 -15.68
C ALA A 20 -15.24 6.11 -15.54
N LEU A 21 -15.73 5.54 -14.43
CA LEU A 21 -15.78 4.09 -14.23
C LEU A 21 -16.76 3.41 -15.18
N ALA A 22 -17.92 4.01 -15.43
CA ALA A 22 -18.90 3.48 -16.39
C ALA A 22 -18.32 3.41 -17.81
N ILE A 23 -17.62 4.47 -18.25
CA ILE A 23 -16.91 4.50 -19.53
C ILE A 23 -15.79 3.45 -19.55
N ALA A 24 -15.04 3.29 -18.46
CA ALA A 24 -13.96 2.30 -18.38
C ALA A 24 -14.45 0.84 -18.50
N GLN A 25 -15.74 0.57 -18.30
CA GLN A 25 -16.35 -0.74 -18.55
C GLN A 25 -16.77 -0.96 -20.01
N HIS A 26 -16.60 0.05 -20.89
CA HIS A 26 -16.76 -0.15 -22.33
C HIS A 26 -15.84 -1.30 -22.79
N HIS A 27 -16.32 -2.09 -23.75
CA HIS A 27 -15.63 -3.29 -24.23
C HIS A 27 -14.30 -2.99 -24.93
N ASP A 28 -14.04 -1.73 -25.29
CA ASP A 28 -12.75 -1.20 -25.75
C ASP A 28 -12.12 -0.21 -24.76
N ALA A 29 -12.22 -0.48 -23.46
CA ALA A 29 -11.53 0.31 -22.46
C ALA A 29 -10.70 -0.58 -21.55
N VAL A 30 -11.32 -1.23 -20.56
CA VAL A 30 -10.58 -2.15 -19.66
C VAL A 30 -9.95 -3.35 -20.40
N SER A 31 -10.46 -3.69 -21.58
CA SER A 31 -9.89 -4.72 -22.46
C SER A 31 -8.55 -4.32 -23.10
N GLY A 32 -8.27 -3.01 -23.21
CA GLY A 32 -7.08 -2.47 -23.88
C GLY A 32 -7.12 -2.58 -25.41
N THR A 33 -8.30 -2.71 -26.03
CA THR A 33 -8.46 -2.81 -27.49
C THR A 33 -8.58 -1.45 -28.20
N GLU A 34 -8.47 -0.34 -27.47
CA GLU A 34 -8.50 1.01 -28.01
C GLU A 34 -7.15 1.51 -28.55
N ARG A 35 -7.18 2.65 -29.26
CA ARG A 35 -5.96 3.36 -29.65
C ARG A 35 -5.31 4.03 -28.43
N GLN A 36 -3.99 4.16 -28.45
CA GLN A 36 -3.22 4.74 -27.33
C GLN A 36 -3.70 6.12 -26.83
N HIS A 37 -4.16 7.01 -27.71
CA HIS A 37 -4.67 8.31 -27.29
C HIS A 37 -6.05 8.22 -26.62
N VAL A 38 -6.85 7.21 -26.97
CA VAL A 38 -8.14 6.90 -26.31
C VAL A 38 -7.85 6.31 -24.93
N ALA A 39 -6.88 5.39 -24.82
CA ALA A 39 -6.41 4.87 -23.53
C ALA A 39 -5.95 6.01 -22.60
N ALA A 40 -5.23 7.00 -23.15
CA ALA A 40 -4.80 8.18 -22.41
C ALA A 40 -5.99 9.06 -21.96
N ASP A 41 -7.04 9.19 -22.78
CA ASP A 41 -8.28 9.89 -22.41
C ASP A 41 -9.00 9.16 -21.25
N TYR A 42 -9.13 7.83 -21.31
CA TYR A 42 -9.70 7.05 -20.20
C TYR A 42 -8.91 7.22 -18.91
N ALA A 43 -7.59 7.14 -18.96
CA ALA A 43 -6.73 7.36 -17.80
C ALA A 43 -6.89 8.79 -17.22
N LEU A 44 -7.04 9.80 -18.10
CA LEU A 44 -7.29 11.18 -17.69
C LEU A 44 -8.64 11.32 -16.98
N ARG A 45 -9.72 10.76 -17.53
CA ARG A 45 -11.06 10.79 -16.92
C ARG A 45 -11.07 10.16 -15.53
N LEU A 46 -10.47 8.97 -15.41
CA LEU A 46 -10.34 8.28 -14.12
C LEU A 46 -9.53 9.14 -13.12
N SER A 47 -8.40 9.72 -13.55
CA SER A 47 -7.58 10.60 -12.69
C SER A 47 -8.36 11.82 -12.18
N ILE A 48 -9.19 12.43 -13.02
CA ILE A 48 -10.08 13.54 -12.61
C ILE A 48 -11.12 13.04 -11.60
N GLY A 49 -11.81 11.94 -11.90
CA GLY A 49 -12.80 11.35 -10.99
C GLY A 49 -12.21 10.98 -9.63
N TYR A 50 -11.02 10.38 -9.60
CA TYR A 50 -10.31 10.03 -8.37
C TYR A 50 -10.01 11.26 -7.51
N LYS A 51 -9.56 12.36 -8.10
CA LYS A 51 -9.27 13.61 -7.36
C LYS A 51 -10.53 14.23 -6.75
N GLU A 52 -11.66 14.19 -7.44
CA GLU A 52 -12.91 14.69 -6.87
C GLU A 52 -13.44 13.79 -5.75
N ALA A 53 -13.39 12.46 -5.94
CA ALA A 53 -13.77 11.51 -4.91
C ALA A 53 -12.87 11.58 -3.66
N GLU A 54 -11.57 11.85 -3.83
CA GLU A 54 -10.63 12.06 -2.72
C GLU A 54 -11.09 13.20 -1.82
N LYS A 55 -11.54 14.33 -2.39
CA LYS A 55 -12.08 15.47 -1.62
C LYS A 55 -13.33 15.08 -0.83
N VAL A 56 -14.21 14.26 -1.43
CA VAL A 56 -15.42 13.75 -0.76
C VAL A 56 -15.05 12.88 0.43
N VAL A 57 -14.13 11.94 0.25
CA VAL A 57 -13.68 11.02 1.32
C VAL A 57 -12.99 11.81 2.44
N ALA A 58 -12.05 12.70 2.10
CA ALA A 58 -11.34 13.53 3.07
C ALA A 58 -12.31 14.39 3.89
N SER A 59 -13.25 15.04 3.22
CA SER A 59 -14.27 15.87 3.87
C SER A 59 -15.21 15.07 4.77
N SER A 60 -15.55 13.84 4.36
CA SER A 60 -16.45 12.96 5.15
C SER A 60 -15.73 12.42 6.38
N LEU A 61 -14.47 11.99 6.24
CA LEU A 61 -13.66 11.52 7.36
C LEU A 61 -13.36 12.65 8.35
N ALA A 62 -13.06 13.86 7.86
CA ALA A 62 -12.88 15.02 8.72
C ALA A 62 -14.14 15.28 9.56
N PHE A 63 -15.32 15.30 8.95
CA PHE A 63 -16.59 15.47 9.66
C PHE A 63 -16.84 14.38 10.72
N LEU A 64 -16.57 13.12 10.38
CA LEU A 64 -16.73 12.00 11.32
C LEU A 64 -15.71 12.05 12.47
N ALA A 65 -14.48 12.48 12.21
CA ALA A 65 -13.42 12.57 13.21
C ALA A 65 -13.61 13.76 14.17
N ASP A 66 -14.09 14.90 13.68
CA ASP A 66 -14.27 16.13 14.46
C ASP A 66 -15.35 16.00 15.54
N SER A 67 -16.37 15.16 15.29
CA SER A 67 -17.45 14.86 16.25
C SER A 67 -16.99 14.20 17.57
N ARG A 68 -15.70 13.89 17.73
CA ARG A 68 -15.14 13.13 18.86
C ARG A 68 -14.12 13.88 19.73
N SER A 69 -13.87 15.18 19.56
CA SER A 69 -12.80 15.86 20.32
C SER A 69 -13.26 16.57 21.61
N SER A 70 -12.90 15.98 22.76
CA SER A 70 -12.82 16.68 24.06
C SER A 70 -11.72 16.04 24.93
N SER A 71 -10.45 16.25 24.59
CA SER A 71 -9.32 16.19 25.54
C SER A 71 -8.02 16.54 24.83
N GLU A 72 -7.44 17.71 25.14
CA GLU A 72 -6.10 18.08 24.72
C GLU A 72 -5.06 17.36 25.61
N GLN A 73 -4.29 16.43 25.03
CA GLN A 73 -3.10 15.88 25.66
C GLN A 73 -1.85 16.51 25.03
N LYS A 74 -1.07 17.24 25.85
CA LYS A 74 0.22 17.81 25.46
C LYS A 74 1.27 16.72 25.34
N ASN A 75 1.65 16.38 24.12
CA ASN A 75 2.80 15.52 23.85
C ASN A 75 3.98 16.36 23.32
N SER A 76 5.17 16.11 23.86
CA SER A 76 6.43 16.72 23.42
C SER A 76 6.95 16.02 22.16
N PHE A 77 6.32 16.28 21.00
CA PHE A 77 6.84 15.85 19.70
C PHE A 77 7.63 17.00 19.07
N THR A 78 8.79 16.68 18.48
CA THR A 78 9.59 17.70 17.77
C THR A 78 9.36 17.62 16.26
N SER A 79 8.70 18.65 15.75
CA SER A 79 8.50 19.08 14.35
C SER A 79 7.71 18.23 13.34
N PHE A 80 7.55 16.91 13.47
CA PHE A 80 6.71 16.15 12.53
C PHE A 80 5.88 15.04 13.20
N GLN A 81 4.56 15.21 13.14
CA GLN A 81 3.57 14.23 13.56
C GLN A 81 2.54 14.08 12.44
N GLN A 82 2.37 12.87 11.94
CA GLN A 82 1.38 12.54 10.92
C GLN A 82 0.25 11.73 11.55
N VAL A 83 -0.96 12.28 11.52
CA VAL A 83 -2.18 11.54 11.86
C VAL A 83 -2.62 10.74 10.63
N ILE A 84 -2.92 9.47 10.84
CA ILE A 84 -3.33 8.52 9.81
C ILE A 84 -4.70 7.97 10.20
N ILE A 85 -5.69 8.20 9.35
CA ILE A 85 -7.03 7.63 9.49
C ILE A 85 -7.15 6.48 8.50
N ILE A 86 -7.52 5.31 9.01
CA ILE A 86 -7.67 4.09 8.21
C ILE A 86 -9.13 3.69 8.21
N TYR A 87 -9.75 3.71 7.03
CA TYR A 87 -11.15 3.36 6.86
C TYR A 87 -11.30 1.94 6.32
N ASN A 88 -12.23 1.18 6.91
CA ASN A 88 -12.62 -0.14 6.47
C ASN A 88 -14.01 -0.08 5.83
N SER A 89 -14.07 -0.32 4.53
CA SER A 89 -15.31 -0.35 3.75
C SER A 89 -16.10 -1.65 3.87
N LEU A 90 -15.61 -2.66 4.60
CA LEU A 90 -16.26 -3.96 4.74
C LEU A 90 -17.17 -4.03 5.97
N GLY A 91 -18.19 -4.88 5.89
CA GLY A 91 -19.16 -5.15 6.97
C GLY A 91 -18.65 -5.97 8.15
N TRP A 92 -17.34 -6.18 8.25
CA TRP A 92 -16.70 -6.97 9.32
C TRP A 92 -15.37 -6.34 9.77
N LYS A 93 -14.92 -6.69 10.96
CA LYS A 93 -13.66 -6.21 11.54
C LYS A 93 -12.49 -6.69 10.68
N ARG A 94 -11.51 -5.82 10.43
CA ARG A 94 -10.26 -6.19 9.76
C ARG A 94 -9.04 -5.91 10.63
N GLU A 95 -8.14 -6.87 10.64
CA GLU A 95 -6.76 -6.73 11.07
C GLU A 95 -5.89 -6.76 9.82
N GLU A 96 -4.98 -5.81 9.65
CA GLU A 96 -4.13 -5.72 8.46
C GLU A 96 -2.77 -5.12 8.82
N THR A 97 -1.71 -5.47 8.09
CA THR A 97 -0.44 -4.75 8.19
C THR A 97 -0.37 -3.67 7.12
N ILE A 98 -0.30 -2.41 7.54
CA ILE A 98 -0.12 -1.28 6.61
C ILE A 98 1.34 -0.84 6.56
N ARG A 99 1.70 -0.11 5.49
CA ARG A 99 3.06 0.39 5.28
C ARG A 99 3.02 1.86 4.87
N ILE A 100 3.76 2.69 5.58
CA ILE A 100 3.82 4.14 5.34
C ILE A 100 5.27 4.54 5.03
N PRO A 101 5.53 5.34 3.98
CA PRO A 101 6.89 5.73 3.64
C PRO A 101 7.38 6.80 4.61
N VAL A 102 8.58 6.61 5.16
CA VAL A 102 9.22 7.52 6.12
C VAL A 102 10.66 7.84 5.71
N SER A 103 11.13 9.03 6.07
CA SER A 103 12.49 9.52 5.77
C SER A 103 13.49 9.26 6.91
N SER A 104 12.98 8.97 8.11
CA SER A 104 13.75 8.76 9.35
C SER A 104 13.75 7.30 9.79
N GLU A 105 14.80 6.89 10.47
CA GLU A 105 14.88 5.61 11.22
C GLU A 105 14.28 5.72 12.62
N ARG A 106 14.14 6.94 13.14
CA ARG A 106 13.63 7.22 14.48
C ARG A 106 12.14 7.53 14.40
N VAL A 107 11.33 6.50 14.24
CA VAL A 107 9.87 6.62 14.05
C VAL A 107 9.14 5.87 15.15
N VAL A 108 8.14 6.50 15.77
CA VAL A 108 7.24 5.87 16.73
C VAL A 108 5.83 5.86 16.16
N VAL A 109 5.14 4.75 16.33
CA VAL A 109 3.74 4.58 15.94
C VAL A 109 2.89 4.46 17.19
N LYS A 110 1.82 5.26 17.29
CA LYS A 110 0.85 5.24 18.39
C LYS A 110 -0.54 4.99 17.86
N ASP A 111 -1.37 4.33 18.66
CA ASP A 111 -2.80 4.21 18.40
C ASP A 111 -3.57 5.48 18.83
N SER A 112 -4.90 5.44 18.73
CA SER A 112 -5.79 6.55 19.10
C SER A 112 -5.78 6.88 20.60
N GLU A 113 -5.35 5.94 21.45
CA GLU A 113 -5.24 6.14 22.91
C GLU A 113 -3.87 6.70 23.31
N GLY A 114 -2.98 6.90 22.33
CA GLY A 114 -1.62 7.37 22.56
C GLY A 114 -0.66 6.26 23.00
N LYS A 115 -1.10 5.00 22.99
CA LYS A 115 -0.26 3.84 23.30
C LYS A 115 0.63 3.51 22.10
N GLU A 116 1.91 3.27 22.38
CA GLU A 116 2.86 2.85 21.37
C GLU A 116 2.58 1.41 20.93
N ILE A 117 2.59 1.19 19.61
CA ILE A 117 2.36 -0.11 19.00
C ILE A 117 3.64 -0.61 18.33
N GLU A 118 3.78 -1.94 18.29
CA GLU A 118 4.90 -2.59 17.61
C GLU A 118 4.91 -2.18 16.13
N SER A 119 6.10 -1.81 15.66
CA SER A 119 6.32 -1.43 14.27
C SER A 119 7.71 -1.85 13.80
N GLN A 120 7.80 -2.14 12.51
CA GLN A 120 9.01 -2.60 11.84
C GLN A 120 9.40 -1.63 10.73
N LEU A 121 10.68 -1.27 10.65
CA LEU A 121 11.20 -0.49 9.52
C LEU A 121 11.74 -1.41 8.44
N ILE A 122 11.33 -1.19 7.19
CA ILE A 122 11.75 -1.96 6.03
C ILE A 122 12.47 -1.03 5.05
N PRO A 123 13.78 -1.23 4.78
CA PRO A 123 14.51 -0.41 3.82
C PRO A 123 13.92 -0.48 2.41
N LEU A 124 13.91 0.66 1.70
CA LEU A 124 13.50 0.70 0.30
C LEU A 124 14.57 0.14 -0.61
N SER A 125 14.18 -0.77 -1.51
CA SER A 125 15.10 -1.33 -2.50
C SER A 125 15.49 -0.30 -3.58
N ASN A 126 16.70 -0.45 -4.15
CA ASN A 126 17.17 0.39 -5.26
C ASN A 126 16.22 0.38 -6.47
N SER A 127 15.57 -0.76 -6.75
CA SER A 127 14.55 -0.87 -7.79
C SER A 127 13.33 0.02 -7.51
N THR A 128 12.85 0.05 -6.26
CA THR A 128 11.73 0.91 -5.84
C THR A 128 12.08 2.39 -5.98
N LEU A 129 13.28 2.78 -5.54
CA LEU A 129 13.76 4.15 -5.64
C LEU A 129 13.88 4.62 -7.10
N ARG A 130 14.37 3.74 -8.00
CA ARG A 130 14.47 4.01 -9.43
C ARG A 130 13.10 4.22 -10.08
N ILE A 131 12.16 3.30 -9.84
CA ILE A 131 10.79 3.37 -10.37
C ILE A 131 10.11 4.65 -9.87
N ARG A 132 10.19 4.95 -8.57
CA ARG A 132 9.61 6.17 -7.98
C ARG A 132 10.15 7.43 -8.65
N SER A 133 11.46 7.53 -8.86
CA SER A 133 12.09 8.69 -9.49
C SER A 133 11.58 8.91 -10.92
N GLN A 134 11.49 7.84 -11.71
CA GLN A 134 11.01 7.89 -13.09
C GLN A 134 9.54 8.32 -13.18
N TYR A 135 8.65 7.67 -12.43
CA TYR A 135 7.22 7.90 -12.54
C TYR A 135 6.74 9.19 -11.87
N ILE A 136 7.40 9.67 -10.81
CA ILE A 136 7.10 11.00 -10.27
C ILE A 136 7.37 12.09 -11.31
N LYS A 137 8.49 11.98 -12.05
CA LYS A 137 8.79 12.92 -13.13
C LYS A 137 7.77 12.82 -14.26
N ALA A 138 7.40 11.60 -14.66
CA ALA A 138 6.44 11.37 -15.75
C ALA A 138 5.04 11.92 -15.43
N TYR A 139 4.52 11.70 -14.21
CA TYR A 139 3.16 12.09 -13.87
C TYR A 139 3.03 13.52 -13.31
N LEU A 140 4.04 14.01 -12.57
CA LEU A 140 3.95 15.31 -11.88
C LEU A 140 4.86 16.38 -12.51
N GLY A 141 5.71 16.03 -13.48
CA GLY A 141 6.64 16.95 -14.13
C GLY A 141 7.76 17.49 -13.22
N LYS A 142 7.92 16.95 -12.00
CA LYS A 142 8.85 17.45 -10.98
C LYS A 142 9.77 16.35 -10.47
N LYS A 143 10.95 16.71 -9.97
CA LYS A 143 11.82 15.77 -9.22
C LYS A 143 11.32 15.62 -7.78
N PRO A 144 11.44 14.44 -7.15
CA PRO A 144 11.10 14.26 -5.74
C PRO A 144 12.01 15.11 -4.84
N ARG A 145 11.42 15.84 -3.88
CA ARG A 145 12.15 16.74 -2.95
C ARG A 145 12.82 15.99 -1.79
N GLU A 146 12.12 15.03 -1.20
CA GLU A 146 12.61 14.18 -0.10
C GLU A 146 12.45 12.72 -0.47
N ILE A 147 13.51 11.95 -0.20
CA ILE A 147 13.53 10.51 -0.49
C ILE A 147 13.14 9.81 0.80
N ALA A 148 11.91 9.30 0.85
CA ALA A 148 11.57 8.26 1.82
C ALA A 148 12.63 7.16 1.69
N LYS A 149 13.16 6.69 2.82
CA LYS A 149 14.22 5.69 2.90
C LYS A 149 13.70 4.33 3.38
N TYR A 150 12.61 4.36 4.15
CA TYR A 150 12.03 3.19 4.78
C TYR A 150 10.51 3.15 4.57
N TRP A 151 9.94 1.96 4.65
CA TRP A 151 8.56 1.75 5.05
C TRP A 151 8.51 1.51 6.55
N VAL A 152 7.65 2.20 7.28
CA VAL A 152 7.22 1.73 8.61
C VAL A 152 6.00 0.83 8.41
N ALA A 153 6.12 -0.42 8.87
CA ALA A 153 5.08 -1.43 8.80
C ALA A 153 4.54 -1.71 10.21
N PHE A 154 3.22 -1.73 10.37
CA PHE A 154 2.58 -2.01 11.65
C PHE A 154 1.17 -2.57 11.45
N SER A 155 0.70 -3.35 12.43
CA SER A 155 -0.63 -3.95 12.41
C SER A 155 -1.68 -2.95 12.87
N VAL A 156 -2.82 -2.95 12.17
CA VAL A 156 -3.96 -2.07 12.46
C VAL A 156 -5.23 -2.88 12.59
N SER A 157 -6.09 -2.42 13.50
CA SER A 157 -7.39 -3.03 13.81
C SER A 157 -8.48 -2.03 13.50
N VAL A 158 -9.35 -2.34 12.54
CA VAL A 158 -10.36 -1.41 12.04
C VAL A 158 -11.76 -2.03 12.14
N PRO A 159 -12.73 -1.34 12.76
CA PRO A 159 -14.08 -1.85 12.92
C PRO A 159 -14.81 -2.00 11.58
N PRO A 160 -15.90 -2.80 11.52
CA PRO A 160 -16.81 -2.85 10.38
C PRO A 160 -17.30 -1.45 9.98
N LEU A 161 -17.27 -1.11 8.68
CA LEU A 161 -17.80 0.14 8.13
C LEU A 161 -17.34 1.40 8.90
N GLY A 162 -16.13 1.38 9.43
CA GLY A 162 -15.63 2.40 10.36
C GLY A 162 -14.17 2.72 10.13
N PHE A 163 -13.60 3.53 11.03
CA PHE A 163 -12.21 3.94 10.94
C PHE A 163 -11.51 3.87 12.30
N SER A 164 -10.18 3.74 12.23
CA SER A 164 -9.26 3.83 13.36
C SER A 164 -8.19 4.87 13.06
N THR A 165 -7.66 5.51 14.10
CA THR A 165 -6.65 6.56 13.98
C THR A 165 -5.34 6.10 14.57
N TYR A 166 -4.25 6.37 13.85
CA TYR A 166 -2.89 6.10 14.27
C TYR A 166 -2.03 7.35 14.08
N ILE A 167 -0.97 7.47 14.85
CA ILE A 167 -0.06 8.61 14.83
C ILE A 167 1.34 8.07 14.53
N VAL A 168 1.97 8.61 13.49
CA VAL A 168 3.37 8.33 13.14
C VAL A 168 4.18 9.60 13.42
N ALA A 169 5.17 9.52 14.30
CA ALA A 169 5.97 10.67 14.73
C ALA A 169 7.47 10.36 14.70
N THR A 170 8.29 11.40 14.44
CA THR A 170 9.76 11.30 14.48
C THR A 170 10.29 11.71 15.87
N THR A 171 11.24 10.97 16.43
CA THR A 171 11.82 11.24 17.78
C THR A 171 13.30 11.62 17.72
N LYS A 172 13.77 12.44 18.69
CA LYS A 172 15.13 13.00 18.70
C LYS A 172 16.17 12.20 19.49
N GLU A 173 15.86 11.51 20.59
CA GLU A 173 16.84 10.67 21.31
C GLU A 173 16.19 9.75 22.38
N THR A 174 16.96 8.75 22.82
CA THR A 174 16.58 7.48 23.48
C THR A 174 16.02 7.59 24.90
N GLU A 175 14.84 7.00 25.11
CA GLU A 175 14.50 6.09 26.23
C GLU A 175 13.08 5.57 25.98
N GLY A 176 12.97 4.40 25.33
CA GLY A 176 11.69 3.81 24.91
C GLY A 176 11.82 3.11 23.56
N CYS A 177 11.12 1.98 23.38
CA CYS A 177 11.30 1.04 22.26
C CYS A 177 11.34 1.74 20.88
N SER A 178 12.53 1.77 20.27
CA SER A 178 12.69 2.09 18.85
C SER A 178 12.06 0.99 17.99
N PRO A 179 11.55 1.33 16.79
CA PRO A 179 11.01 0.34 15.88
C PRO A 179 12.10 -0.66 15.52
N THR A 180 11.75 -1.94 15.42
CA THR A 180 12.71 -2.96 15.01
C THR A 180 13.06 -2.70 13.55
N ILE A 181 14.31 -2.34 13.28
CA ILE A 181 14.79 -2.23 11.91
C ILE A 181 14.90 -3.64 11.35
N SER A 182 14.16 -3.91 10.28
CA SER A 182 14.34 -5.12 9.50
C SER A 182 15.75 -5.08 8.94
N THR A 183 16.64 -5.88 9.52
CA THR A 183 17.92 -6.14 8.88
C THR A 183 17.64 -6.85 7.58
N MET A 184 18.29 -6.40 6.51
CA MET A 184 18.45 -7.22 5.34
C MET A 184 19.34 -8.38 5.79
N ASN A 185 18.73 -9.50 6.20
CA ASN A 185 19.50 -10.64 6.66
C ASN A 185 20.45 -11.07 5.54
N THR A 186 21.75 -10.85 5.75
CA THR A 186 22.77 -11.69 5.13
C THR A 186 22.58 -13.06 5.77
N TYR A 187 21.87 -13.94 5.08
CA TYR A 187 21.66 -15.30 5.55
C TYR A 187 23.03 -15.97 5.71
N GLU A 188 23.32 -16.45 6.92
CA GLU A 188 24.25 -17.56 7.09
C GLU A 188 23.53 -18.80 6.58
N ALA A 189 23.98 -19.33 5.44
CA ALA A 189 23.38 -20.49 4.82
C ALA A 189 23.30 -21.64 5.85
N SER A 190 22.10 -22.16 6.10
CA SER A 190 21.97 -23.47 6.72
C SER A 190 22.69 -24.50 5.86
N GLU A 191 23.15 -25.62 6.45
CA GLU A 191 23.86 -26.70 5.75
C GLU A 191 23.14 -27.21 4.48
N ASN A 192 21.82 -26.94 4.35
CA ASN A 192 20.97 -27.36 3.23
C ASN A 192 20.69 -26.26 2.17
N ASN A 193 21.34 -25.10 2.20
CA ASN A 193 21.20 -24.03 1.19
C ASN A 193 19.74 -23.53 0.98
N THR A 194 18.92 -23.56 2.02
CA THR A 194 17.51 -23.12 1.98
C THR A 194 17.25 -21.91 2.88
N ILE A 195 16.43 -20.98 2.40
CA ILE A 195 15.93 -19.81 3.12
C ILE A 195 14.46 -20.06 3.49
N GLU A 196 14.14 -20.04 4.79
CA GLU A 196 12.76 -20.16 5.29
C GLU A 196 12.18 -18.77 5.59
N VAL A 197 10.99 -18.49 5.08
CA VAL A 197 10.26 -17.23 5.30
C VAL A 197 8.86 -17.52 5.83
N GLY A 198 8.51 -16.92 6.97
CA GLY A 198 7.17 -16.97 7.55
C GLY A 198 7.20 -17.17 9.06
N GLN A 199 6.52 -16.29 9.80
CA GLN A 199 6.41 -16.38 11.27
C GLN A 199 5.19 -17.20 11.74
N GLY A 200 4.25 -17.49 10.84
CA GLY A 200 2.98 -18.15 11.15
C GLY A 200 2.93 -19.62 10.75
N SER A 201 1.71 -20.14 10.57
CA SER A 201 1.50 -21.53 10.14
C SER A 201 1.96 -21.80 8.71
N LEU A 202 1.94 -20.78 7.85
CA LEU A 202 2.46 -20.86 6.49
C LEU A 202 3.92 -20.42 6.48
N LYS A 203 4.77 -21.31 5.96
CA LYS A 203 6.20 -21.09 5.72
C LYS A 203 6.51 -21.33 4.25
N LEU A 204 7.33 -20.48 3.68
CA LEU A 204 7.82 -20.56 2.32
C LEU A 204 9.31 -20.89 2.36
N LEU A 205 9.73 -21.87 1.55
CA LEU A 205 11.13 -22.27 1.44
C LEU A 205 11.66 -21.85 0.08
N TYR A 206 12.77 -21.13 0.10
CA TYR A 206 13.46 -20.63 -1.07
C TYR A 206 14.83 -21.30 -1.20
N SER A 207 15.27 -21.53 -2.42
CA SER A 207 16.66 -21.91 -2.71
C SER A 207 17.55 -20.70 -2.49
N ALA A 208 18.62 -20.81 -1.69
CA ALA A 208 19.46 -19.67 -1.35
C ALA A 208 20.38 -19.23 -2.52
N ASP A 209 20.73 -20.16 -3.40
CA ASP A 209 21.50 -19.94 -4.62
C ASP A 209 20.69 -19.23 -5.73
N GLU A 210 19.47 -19.71 -6.00
CA GLU A 210 18.64 -19.19 -7.10
C GLU A 210 17.62 -18.14 -6.66
N GLY A 211 17.35 -18.02 -5.36
CA GLY A 211 16.30 -17.16 -4.81
C GLY A 211 14.88 -17.58 -5.21
N LYS A 212 14.69 -18.80 -5.70
CA LYS A 212 13.39 -19.31 -6.17
C LYS A 212 12.62 -20.01 -5.07
N LEU A 213 11.30 -19.83 -5.07
CA LEU A 213 10.40 -20.62 -4.24
C LEU A 213 10.52 -22.08 -4.68
N THR A 214 10.74 -22.98 -3.71
CA THR A 214 10.83 -24.42 -3.97
C THR A 214 9.64 -25.16 -3.36
N ARG A 215 9.22 -24.74 -2.16
CA ARG A 215 8.21 -25.44 -1.37
C ARG A 215 7.43 -24.46 -0.49
N TYR A 216 6.23 -24.86 -0.11
CA TYR A 216 5.55 -24.28 1.03
C TYR A 216 5.14 -25.35 2.02
N VAL A 217 5.11 -24.97 3.30
CA VAL A 217 4.68 -25.78 4.43
C VAL A 217 3.57 -25.03 5.15
N ASN A 218 2.43 -25.68 5.34
CA ASN A 218 1.35 -25.19 6.18
C ASN A 218 1.14 -26.15 7.34
N THR A 219 1.55 -25.72 8.53
CA THR A 219 1.49 -26.55 9.75
C THR A 219 0.08 -26.75 10.27
N ARG A 220 -0.88 -25.88 9.91
CA ARG A 220 -2.28 -25.96 10.39
C ARG A 220 -3.02 -27.15 9.79
N ASN A 221 -2.77 -27.43 8.51
CA ASN A 221 -3.40 -28.53 7.78
C ASN A 221 -2.39 -29.63 7.39
N SER A 222 -1.17 -29.56 7.94
CA SER A 222 -0.09 -30.52 7.71
C SER A 222 0.27 -30.70 6.23
N VAL A 223 0.09 -29.66 5.41
CA VAL A 223 0.42 -29.70 3.98
C VAL A 223 1.87 -29.27 3.77
N THR A 224 2.63 -30.11 3.06
CA THR A 224 3.92 -29.74 2.50
C THR A 224 3.90 -30.05 1.02
N ALA A 225 4.08 -29.05 0.18
CA ALA A 225 4.02 -29.22 -1.27
C ALA A 225 5.09 -28.40 -1.99
N PHE A 226 5.50 -28.90 -3.16
CA PHE A 226 6.37 -28.15 -4.07
C PHE A 226 5.58 -27.01 -4.70
N ALA A 227 6.24 -25.85 -4.82
CA ALA A 227 5.71 -24.69 -5.50
C ALA A 227 6.88 -23.97 -6.15
N GLU A 228 6.84 -23.83 -7.46
CA GLU A 228 7.84 -23.10 -8.23
C GLU A 228 7.20 -21.86 -8.82
N GLN A 229 7.99 -20.77 -8.89
CA GLN A 229 7.60 -19.53 -9.53
C GLN A 229 8.67 -19.19 -10.57
N SER A 230 8.26 -19.11 -11.83
CA SER A 230 9.11 -18.70 -12.94
C SER A 230 8.44 -17.57 -13.73
N TYR A 231 9.23 -16.86 -14.53
CA TYR A 231 8.77 -15.82 -15.44
C TYR A 231 9.14 -16.22 -16.86
N GLY A 232 8.19 -16.11 -17.77
CA GLY A 232 8.37 -16.35 -19.20
C GLY A 232 7.57 -15.33 -20.02
N TYR A 233 7.83 -15.28 -21.31
CA TYR A 233 7.09 -14.42 -22.25
C TYR A 233 6.82 -15.18 -23.54
N TYR A 234 5.73 -14.84 -24.22
CA TYR A 234 5.43 -15.29 -25.58
C TYR A 234 5.78 -14.18 -26.56
N SER A 235 6.46 -14.54 -27.65
CA SER A 235 6.72 -13.62 -28.74
C SER A 235 5.47 -13.50 -29.62
N GLY A 236 5.16 -12.27 -30.06
CA GLY A 236 4.09 -12.06 -31.04
C GLY A 236 4.44 -12.72 -32.38
N ASN A 237 3.45 -13.33 -33.04
CA ASN A 237 3.63 -13.89 -34.37
C ASN A 237 3.81 -12.77 -35.41
N TYR A 238 4.87 -12.84 -36.22
CA TYR A 238 5.12 -11.90 -37.32
C TYR A 238 4.21 -12.11 -38.54
N GLY A 239 3.44 -13.20 -38.57
CA GLY A 239 2.51 -13.50 -39.68
C GLY A 239 3.23 -13.93 -40.96
N THR A 240 4.45 -14.47 -40.85
CA THR A 240 5.25 -14.95 -41.99
C THR A 240 4.91 -16.38 -42.40
N ASP A 241 4.13 -17.10 -41.59
CA ASP A 241 3.65 -18.43 -41.93
C ASP A 241 2.59 -18.31 -43.03
N LYS A 242 2.70 -19.13 -44.09
CA LYS A 242 1.66 -19.18 -45.13
C LYS A 242 0.36 -19.67 -44.49
N ASP A 243 -0.72 -18.93 -44.70
CA ASP A 243 -2.06 -19.37 -44.35
C ASP A 243 -2.30 -20.74 -45.01
N PRO A 244 -2.59 -21.80 -44.22
CA PRO A 244 -2.91 -23.11 -44.79
C PRO A 244 -4.33 -23.17 -45.39
N GLN A 245 -5.11 -22.07 -45.36
CA GLN A 245 -6.43 -21.96 -46.00
C GLN A 245 -6.38 -21.35 -47.40
#